data_AF-X0VD11-F1
#
_entry.id   AF-X0VD11-F1
#
_cell.length_a   1.000
_cell.length_b   1.000
_cell.length_c   1.000
_cell.angle_alpha   90.00
_cell.angle_beta   90.00
_cell.angle_gamma   90.00
#
_symmetry.space_group_name_H-M   'P 1'
#
loop_
_entity.id
_entity.type
_entity.pdbx_description
1 polymer ?
#
loop_
_entity_poly.entity_id
_entity_poly.type
_entity_poly.pdbx_seq_one_letter_code
_entity_poly.pdbx_strand_id
1 'polypeptide(L)'
;SACLVHMGNISYRIGKETDSEQIREIVRADKNFSETYDRFCAHLAAHKIDIEKHPVTLGPWLRMKPKEERFVGSFSDRANQLRTTNYRKPFVVPEKV
;
A
#
# COMPACT_ATOMS: atom_id res chain seq x y z
N SER A 1 -12.13 -12.28 -4.71
CA SER A 1 -12.09 -10.84 -5.06
C SER A 1 -10.64 -10.38 -5.05
N ALA A 2 -10.13 -9.79 -6.14
CA ALA A 2 -8.73 -9.34 -6.26
C ALA A 2 -8.53 -7.86 -5.87
N CYS A 3 -9.61 -7.11 -5.64
CA CYS A 3 -9.58 -5.66 -5.41
C CYS A 3 -8.70 -5.25 -4.22
N LEU A 4 -8.83 -5.93 -3.07
CA LEU A 4 -8.05 -5.62 -1.86
C LEU A 4 -6.55 -5.84 -2.08
N VAL A 5 -6.16 -6.88 -2.81
CA VAL A 5 -4.76 -7.16 -3.15
C VAL A 5 -4.18 -6.05 -4.03
N HIS A 6 -4.94 -5.58 -5.03
CA HIS A 6 -4.52 -4.47 -5.87
C HIS A 6 -4.39 -3.16 -5.08
N MET A 7 -5.34 -2.86 -4.18
CA MET A 7 -5.26 -1.67 -3.32
C MET A 7 -4.03 -1.70 -2.42
N GLY A 8 -3.75 -2.84 -1.77
CA GLY A 8 -2.56 -3.02 -0.95
C GLY A 8 -1.27 -2.85 -1.76
N ASN A 9 -1.19 -3.44 -2.95
CA ASN A 9 -0.03 -3.30 -3.83
C ASN A 9 0.19 -1.86 -4.30
N ILE A 10 -0.88 -1.15 -4.68
CA ILE A 10 -0.78 0.26 -5.09
C ILE A 10 -0.34 1.13 -3.91
N SER A 11 -0.91 0.92 -2.71
CA SER A 11 -0.50 1.61 -1.49
C SER A 11 0.99 1.40 -1.20
N TYR A 12 1.49 0.16 -1.28
CA TYR A 12 2.91 -0.15 -1.13
C TYR A 12 3.78 0.57 -2.16
N ARG A 13 3.42 0.50 -3.46
CA ARG A 13 4.23 1.09 -4.55
C ARG A 13 4.34 2.61 -4.51
N ILE A 14 3.36 3.31 -3.93
CA ILE A 14 3.42 4.77 -3.78
C ILE A 14 3.85 5.20 -2.37
N GLY A 15 4.06 4.23 -1.48
CA GLY A 15 4.55 4.43 -0.13
C GLY A 15 6.01 4.88 -0.11
N LYS A 16 6.53 5.00 1.11
CA LYS A 16 7.93 5.36 1.36
C LYS A 16 8.49 4.53 2.49
N GLU A 17 9.79 4.28 2.46
CA GLU A 17 10.51 3.78 3.63
C GLU A 17 10.25 4.73 4.80
N THR A 18 9.87 4.16 5.93
CA THR A 18 9.47 4.90 7.13
C THR A 18 10.05 4.20 8.33
N ASP A 19 10.56 5.00 9.26
CA ASP A 19 11.12 4.53 10.51
C ASP A 19 10.09 3.80 11.38
N SER A 20 10.56 2.83 12.16
CA SER A 20 9.72 1.97 13.01
C SER A 20 8.90 2.77 14.02
N GLU A 21 9.50 3.75 14.70
CA GLU A 21 8.82 4.60 15.68
C GLU A 21 7.79 5.49 15.01
N GLN A 22 8.12 6.04 13.84
CA GLN A 22 7.17 6.83 13.05
C GLN A 22 5.95 6.01 12.62
N ILE A 23 6.14 4.74 12.22
CA ILE A 23 5.03 3.87 11.87
C ILE A 23 4.14 3.62 13.08
N ARG A 24 4.72 3.31 14.26
CA ARG A 24 3.95 3.13 15.50
C ARG A 24 3.08 4.33 15.80
N GLU A 25 3.64 5.53 15.69
CA GLU A 25 2.92 6.78 15.93
C GLU A 25 1.74 6.96 14.96
N ILE A 26 1.92 6.61 13.68
CA ILE A 26 0.86 6.71 12.67
C ILE A 26 -0.26 5.69 12.92
N VAL A 27 0.09 4.44 13.27
CA VAL A 27 -0.90 3.37 13.42
C VAL A 27 -1.59 3.36 14.79
N ARG A 28 -1.07 4.06 15.80
CA ARG A 28 -1.59 4.03 17.19
C ARG A 28 -3.08 4.37 17.32
N ALA A 29 -3.61 5.18 16.39
CA ALA A 29 -4.99 5.62 16.42
C ALA A 29 -5.99 4.51 16.02
N ASP A 30 -5.51 3.45 15.34
CA ASP A 30 -6.31 2.30 14.94
C ASP A 30 -5.76 1.04 15.59
N LYS A 31 -6.53 0.47 16.51
CA LYS A 31 -6.13 -0.73 17.26
C LYS A 31 -5.77 -1.90 16.34
N ASN A 32 -6.50 -2.09 15.24
CA ASN A 32 -6.23 -3.20 14.32
C ASN A 32 -4.90 -3.00 13.59
N PHE A 33 -4.56 -1.77 13.22
CA PHE A 33 -3.26 -1.49 12.58
C PHE A 33 -2.11 -1.58 13.56
N SER A 34 -2.28 -1.09 14.79
CA SER A 34 -1.28 -1.24 15.84
C SER A 34 -0.96 -2.71 16.09
N GLU A 35 -1.98 -3.55 16.33
CA GLU A 35 -1.79 -4.99 16.57
C GLU A 35 -1.19 -5.71 15.36
N THR A 36 -1.59 -5.31 14.14
CA THR A 36 -1.02 -5.87 12.90
C THR A 36 0.46 -5.51 12.76
N TYR A 37 0.82 -4.26 13.06
CA TYR A 37 2.21 -3.81 13.00
C TYR A 37 3.08 -4.48 14.05
N ASP A 38 2.57 -4.68 15.27
CA ASP A 38 3.29 -5.40 16.32
C ASP A 38 3.55 -6.86 15.95
N ARG A 39 2.55 -7.55 15.39
CA ARG A 39 2.72 -8.90 14.86
C ARG A 39 3.74 -8.96 13.73
N PHE A 40 3.71 -7.97 12.83
CA PHE A 40 4.67 -7.85 11.74
C PHE A 40 6.11 -7.69 12.29
N CYS A 41 6.31 -6.81 13.27
CA CYS A 41 7.61 -6.63 13.91
C CYS A 41 8.09 -7.90 14.61
N ALA A 42 7.22 -8.54 15.38
CA ALA A 42 7.54 -9.78 16.09
C ALA A 42 7.93 -10.91 15.12
N HIS A 43 7.25 -11.01 13.98
CA HIS A 43 7.57 -11.99 12.95
C HIS A 43 8.97 -11.75 12.36
N LEU A 44 9.29 -10.51 11.97
CA LEU A 44 10.61 -10.18 11.43
C LEU A 44 11.73 -10.43 12.47
N ALA A 45 11.51 -10.05 13.73
CA ALA A 45 12.45 -10.29 14.81
C ALA A 45 12.70 -11.80 15.05
N ALA A 46 11.65 -12.62 15.00
CA ALA A 46 11.76 -14.09 15.11
C ALA A 46 12.62 -14.69 13.97
N HIS A 47 12.68 -14.01 12.83
CA HIS A 47 13.54 -14.36 11.69
C HIS A 47 14.87 -13.59 11.65
N LYS A 48 15.25 -12.92 12.75
CA LYS A 48 16.50 -12.16 12.90
C LYS A 48 16.66 -11.02 11.89
N ILE A 49 15.55 -10.47 11.41
CA ILE A 49 15.52 -9.30 10.54
C ILE A 49 15.40 -8.05 11.40
N ASP A 50 16.39 -7.17 11.31
CA ASP A 50 16.48 -5.92 12.04
C ASP A 50 15.81 -4.80 11.24
N ILE A 51 14.64 -4.35 11.70
CA ILE A 51 13.83 -3.31 11.03
C ILE A 51 14.52 -1.94 11.07
N GLU A 52 15.37 -1.69 12.07
CA GLU A 52 16.12 -0.44 12.17
C GLU A 52 17.22 -0.36 11.09
N LYS A 53 17.75 -1.52 10.69
CA LYS A 53 18.71 -1.63 9.57
C LYS A 53 18.04 -1.80 8.21
N HIS A 54 16.79 -2.27 8.21
CA HIS A 54 15.99 -2.51 7.03
C HIS A 54 14.62 -1.83 7.15
N PRO A 55 14.58 -0.50 6.93
CA PRO A 55 13.34 0.26 7.03
C PRO A 55 12.25 -0.35 6.15
N VAL A 56 11.03 -0.36 6.67
CA VAL A 56 9.88 -0.94 5.98
C VAL A 56 9.08 0.16 5.28
N THR A 57 8.39 -0.21 4.20
CA THR A 57 7.60 0.75 3.43
C THR A 57 6.23 0.93 4.05
N LEU A 58 5.88 2.18 4.40
CA LEU A 58 4.53 2.56 4.77
C LEU A 58 3.80 3.18 3.57
N GLY A 59 2.73 2.51 3.12
CA GLY A 59 1.84 3.01 2.09
C GLY A 59 0.73 3.91 2.65
N PRO A 60 0.18 4.85 1.86
CA PRO A 60 -0.92 5.69 2.32
C PRO A 60 -2.22 4.89 2.42
N TRP A 61 -3.13 5.36 3.27
CA TRP A 61 -4.50 4.87 3.31
C TRP A 61 -5.26 5.31 2.06
N LEU A 62 -5.61 4.35 1.21
CA LEU A 62 -6.29 4.62 -0.06
C LEU A 62 -7.80 4.46 0.08
N ARG A 63 -8.55 5.42 -0.46
CA ARG A 63 -10.00 5.33 -0.60
C ARG A 63 -10.36 5.19 -2.07
N MET A 64 -11.24 4.25 -2.38
CA MET A 64 -11.71 3.99 -3.74
C MET A 64 -13.21 4.28 -3.83
N LYS A 65 -13.63 4.91 -4.93
CA LYS A 65 -15.02 4.96 -5.35
C LYS A 65 -15.32 3.75 -6.24
N PRO A 66 -16.06 2.73 -5.77
CA PRO A 66 -16.19 1.46 -6.49
C PRO A 66 -16.86 1.59 -7.85
N LYS A 67 -17.88 2.43 -7.98
CA LYS A 67 -18.62 2.63 -9.24
C LYS A 67 -17.78 3.27 -10.34
N GLU A 68 -16.78 4.07 -9.97
CA GLU A 68 -15.89 4.77 -10.90
C GLU A 68 -14.55 4.03 -11.08
N GLU A 69 -14.32 3.00 -10.27
CA GLU A 69 -13.03 2.29 -10.12
C GLU A 69 -11.85 3.24 -9.96
N ARG A 70 -12.03 4.30 -9.17
CA ARG A 70 -11.02 5.37 -9.02
C ARG A 70 -10.69 5.63 -7.57
N PHE A 71 -9.42 5.89 -7.30
CA PHE A 71 -8.96 6.39 -6.01
C PHE A 71 -9.34 7.86 -5.83
N VAL A 72 -9.67 8.25 -4.60
CA VAL A 72 -10.07 9.60 -4.22
C VAL A 72 -9.39 10.02 -2.92
N GLY A 73 -9.29 11.33 -2.71
CA GLY A 73 -8.64 11.92 -1.54
C GLY A 73 -7.12 12.03 -1.71
N SER A 74 -6.40 12.13 -0.61
CA SER A 74 -4.94 12.25 -0.63
C SER A 74 -4.30 11.06 -1.35
N PHE A 75 -3.29 11.32 -2.16
CA PHE A 75 -2.56 10.33 -2.97
C PHE A 75 -3.36 9.71 -4.13
N SER A 76 -4.58 10.17 -4.42
CA SER A 76 -5.41 9.64 -5.52
C SER A 76 -4.72 9.69 -6.87
N ASP A 77 -4.01 10.78 -7.18
CA ASP A 77 -3.42 10.97 -8.51
C ASP A 77 -2.32 9.95 -8.79
N ARG A 78 -1.40 9.76 -7.82
CA ARG A 78 -0.36 8.73 -7.89
C ARG A 78 -0.95 7.31 -7.88
N ALA A 79 -2.00 7.07 -7.10
CA ALA A 79 -2.65 5.76 -7.05
C ALA A 79 -3.36 5.42 -8.37
N ASN A 80 -4.08 6.39 -8.96
CA ASN A 80 -4.80 6.23 -10.22
C ASN A 80 -3.87 6.00 -11.41
N GLN A 81 -2.64 6.56 -11.39
CA GLN A 81 -1.60 6.27 -12.40
C GLN A 81 -1.19 4.79 -12.42
N LEU A 82 -1.34 4.07 -11.32
CA LEU A 82 -0.99 2.65 -11.21
C LEU A 82 -2.18 1.71 -11.39
N ARG A 83 -3.39 2.25 -11.65
CA ARG A 83 -4.59 1.44 -11.87
C ARG A 83 -4.48 0.59 -13.13
N THR A 84 -3.88 1.15 -14.17
CA THR A 84 -3.59 0.47 -15.43
C THR A 84 -2.09 0.36 -15.63
N THR A 85 -1.65 -0.66 -16.34
CA THR A 85 -0.25 -0.78 -16.75
C THR A 85 -0.02 -0.06 -18.07
N ASN A 86 1.22 0.36 -18.33
CA ASN A 86 1.61 0.79 -19.67
C ASN A 86 1.77 -0.45 -20.54
N TYR A 87 0.68 -0.84 -21.22
CA TYR A 87 0.67 -2.00 -22.10
C TYR A 87 1.67 -1.85 -23.26
N ARG A 88 2.40 -2.92 -23.55
CA ARG A 88 3.34 -2.97 -24.67
C ARG A 88 2.59 -3.18 -25.98
N LYS A 89 2.83 -2.34 -26.99
CA LYS A 89 2.30 -2.54 -28.35
C LYS A 89 2.81 -3.86 -28.96
N PRO A 90 1.97 -4.64 -29.68
CA PRO A 90 0.57 -4.36 -30.02
C PRO A 90 -0.47 -4.84 -28.97
N PHE A 91 -0.08 -5.39 -27.83
CA PHE A 91 -0.95 -6.01 -26.83
C PHE A 91 -1.61 -4.99 -25.88
N VAL A 92 -2.35 -4.02 -26.44
CA VAL A 92 -3.04 -2.97 -25.67
C VAL A 92 -4.45 -3.43 -25.32
N VAL A 93 -4.85 -3.28 -24.05
CA VAL A 93 -6.24 -3.48 -23.64
C VAL A 93 -7.04 -2.21 -24.00
N PRO A 94 -8.12 -2.32 -24.81
CA PRO A 94 -8.91 -1.16 -25.21
C PRO A 94 -9.68 -0.58 -24.01
N GLU A 95 -9.86 0.74 -24.00
CA GLU A 95 -10.57 1.44 -22.91
C GLU A 95 -12.08 1.14 -22.89
N LYS A 96 -12.63 0.68 -24.00
CA LYS A 96 -14.04 0.30 -24.16
C LYS A 96 -14.10 -1.04 -24.91
N VAL A 97 -14.97 -1.92 -24.43
CA VAL A 97 -15.32 -3.19 -25.08
C VAL A 97 -16.63 -3.00 -25.84
#